data_AF-A0A2E1H9T3-F1
#
_entry.id   AF-A0A2E1H9T3-F1
#
_cell.length_a   1.000
_cell.length_b   1.000
_cell.length_c   1.000
_cell.angle_alpha   90.00
_cell.angle_beta   90.00
_cell.angle_gamma   90.00
#
_symmetry.space_group_name_H-M   'P 1'
#
loop_
_entity.id
_entity.type
_entity.pdbx_description
1 polymer ?
#
loop_
_entity_poly.entity_id
_entity_poly.type
_entity_poly.pdbx_seq_one_letter_code
_entity_poly.pdbx_strand_id
1 'polypeptide(L)' 'MQVADVVGGSSQILNTCIGQEQESYDSLKARWASIPARMQAYCDDVARAVGGTYQILKACLEQEAEADRSMPEFEF' A
#
# COMPACT_ATOMS: atom_id res chain seq x y z
N MET A 1 -13.17 -7.14 -4.03
CA MET A 1 -13.60 -5.80 -3.54
C MET A 1 -14.97 -5.93 -2.89
N GLN A 2 -15.01 -6.19 -1.57
CA GLN A 2 -16.25 -6.53 -0.85
C GLN A 2 -17.12 -5.30 -0.54
N VAL A 3 -16.56 -4.08 -0.61
CA VAL A 3 -17.28 -2.84 -0.28
C VAL A 3 -18.29 -2.44 -1.37
N ALA A 4 -18.01 -2.67 -2.65
CA ALA A 4 -18.94 -2.34 -3.73
C ALA A 4 -20.23 -3.18 -3.68
N ASP A 5 -20.12 -4.44 -3.24
CA ASP A 5 -21.28 -5.32 -3.02
C ASP A 5 -22.04 -4.99 -1.74
N VAL A 6 -21.35 -4.55 -0.67
CA VAL A 6 -21.99 -4.13 0.60
C VAL A 6 -22.71 -2.78 0.45
N VAL A 7 -22.29 -1.92 -0.48
CA VAL A 7 -22.94 -0.62 -0.78
C VAL A 7 -23.80 -0.67 -2.06
N GLY A 8 -24.15 -1.87 -2.54
CA GLY A 8 -25.26 -2.09 -3.47
C GLY A 8 -25.15 -1.37 -4.82
N GLY A 9 -24.00 -1.47 -5.51
CA GLY A 9 -23.92 -1.07 -6.92
C GLY A 9 -23.79 0.44 -7.18
N SER A 10 -23.35 1.22 -6.19
CA SER A 10 -22.97 2.63 -6.42
C SER A 10 -21.75 2.72 -7.33
N SER A 11 -21.98 3.04 -8.61
CA SER A 11 -20.91 3.32 -9.57
C SER A 11 -19.97 4.41 -9.08
N GLN A 12 -20.47 5.38 -8.29
CA GLN A 12 -19.64 6.42 -7.70
C GLN A 12 -18.61 5.83 -6.74
N ILE A 13 -19.02 4.96 -5.82
CA ILE A 13 -18.12 4.34 -4.84
C ILE A 13 -17.11 3.44 -5.54
N LEU A 14 -17.57 2.63 -6.50
CA LEU A 14 -16.66 1.79 -7.29
C LEU A 14 -15.62 2.64 -8.03
N ASN A 15 -16.04 3.72 -8.69
CA ASN A 15 -15.14 4.64 -9.38
C ASN A 15 -14.15 5.30 -8.43
N THR A 16 -14.58 5.68 -7.22
CA THR A 16 -13.69 6.20 -6.20
C THR A 16 -12.67 5.14 -5.76
N CYS A 17 -13.09 3.90 -5.49
CA CYS A 17 -12.17 2.82 -5.11
C CYS A 17 -11.14 2.55 -6.22
N ILE A 18 -11.59 2.45 -7.47
CA ILE A 18 -10.68 2.25 -8.62
C ILE A 18 -9.71 3.42 -8.75
N GLY A 19 -10.20 4.67 -8.63
CA GLY A 19 -9.37 5.86 -8.71
C GLY A 19 -8.28 5.90 -7.63
N GLN A 20 -8.63 5.59 -6.39
CA GLN A 20 -7.67 5.54 -5.28
C GLN A 20 -6.63 4.43 -5.44
N GLU A 21 -7.05 3.27 -5.94
CA GLU A 21 -6.16 2.15 -6.22
C GLU A 21 -5.19 2.50 -7.35
N GLN A 22 -5.70 3.14 -8.41
CA GLN A 22 -4.89 3.60 -9.54
C GLN A 22 -3.88 4.66 -9.12
N GLU A 23 -4.27 5.63 -8.29
CA GLU A 23 -3.34 6.63 -7.75
C GLU A 23 -2.21 5.99 -6.93
N SER A 24 -2.56 5.00 -6.10
CA SER A 24 -1.58 4.26 -5.30
C SER A 24 -0.62 3.46 -6.19
N TYR A 25 -1.15 2.79 -7.22
CA TYR A 25 -0.35 2.08 -8.22
C TYR A 25 0.59 3.02 -8.97
N ASP A 26 0.10 4.15 -9.48
CA ASP A 26 0.92 5.09 -10.27
C ASP A 26 2.02 5.73 -9.41
N SER A 27 1.69 6.09 -8.17
CA SER A 27 2.67 6.56 -7.19
C SER A 27 3.78 5.53 -6.93
N LEU A 28 3.40 4.26 -6.74
CA LEU A 28 4.36 3.18 -6.53
C LEU A 28 5.18 2.91 -7.79
N LYS A 29 4.55 2.81 -8.96
CA LYS A 29 5.21 2.56 -10.25
C LYS A 29 6.32 3.58 -10.53
N ALA A 30 6.08 4.86 -10.24
CA ALA A 30 7.06 5.92 -10.46
C ALA A 30 8.34 5.76 -9.63
N ARG A 31 8.25 5.14 -8.44
CA ARG A 31 9.38 4.99 -7.50
C ARG A 31 9.77 3.53 -7.22
N TRP A 32 9.11 2.55 -7.83
CA TRP A 32 9.24 1.14 -7.44
C TRP A 32 10.69 0.67 -7.49
N ALA A 33 11.41 1.05 -8.56
CA ALA A 33 12.80 0.69 -8.75
C ALA A 33 13.77 1.27 -7.69
N SER A 34 13.39 2.33 -6.97
CA SER A 34 14.22 2.91 -5.90
C SER A 34 13.92 2.33 -4.52
N ILE A 35 12.87 1.52 -4.39
CA ILE A 35 12.54 0.87 -3.11
C ILE A 35 13.45 -0.35 -2.92
N PRO A 36 14.05 -0.56 -1.74
CA PRO A 36 14.84 -1.75 -1.47
C PRO A 36 14.06 -3.05 -1.72
N ALA A 37 14.67 -4.01 -2.41
CA ALA A 37 14.00 -5.26 -2.80
C ALA A 37 13.42 -6.05 -1.61
N ARG A 38 14.10 -6.01 -0.45
CA ARG A 38 13.60 -6.63 0.78
C ARG A 38 12.28 -6.01 1.26
N MET A 39 12.20 -4.68 1.22
CA MET A 39 11.02 -3.92 1.64
C MET A 39 9.87 -4.12 0.66
N GLN A 40 10.16 -4.18 -0.65
CA GLN A 40 9.18 -4.55 -1.67
C GLN A 40 8.53 -5.91 -1.36
N ALA A 41 9.36 -6.94 -1.13
CA ALA A 41 8.87 -8.30 -0.87
C ALA A 41 8.04 -8.37 0.42
N TYR A 42 8.55 -7.80 1.52
CA TYR A 42 7.85 -7.79 2.80
C TYR A 42 6.48 -7.09 2.71
N CYS A 43 6.45 -5.89 2.13
CA CYS A 43 5.19 -5.16 2.02
C CYS A 43 4.23 -5.76 0.98
N ASP A 44 4.72 -6.44 -0.06
CA ASP A 44 3.85 -7.20 -0.99
C ASP A 44 3.17 -8.37 -0.26
N ASP A 45 3.91 -9.11 0.57
CA ASP A 45 3.35 -10.19 1.40
C ASP A 45 2.31 -9.66 2.40
N VAL A 46 2.61 -8.56 3.09
CA VAL A 46 1.67 -7.88 4.00
C VAL A 46 0.42 -7.43 3.26
N ALA A 47 0.57 -6.77 2.11
CA ALA A 47 -0.55 -6.30 1.32
C ALA A 47 -1.45 -7.48 0.93
N ARG A 48 -0.89 -8.56 0.37
CA ARG A 48 -1.63 -9.78 -0.01
C ARG A 48 -2.37 -10.42 1.16
N ALA A 49 -1.77 -10.45 2.35
CA ALA A 49 -2.39 -11.04 3.53
C ALA A 49 -3.61 -10.26 4.04
N VAL A 50 -3.61 -8.93 3.90
CA VAL A 50 -4.66 -8.05 4.45
C VAL A 50 -5.79 -7.77 3.45
N GLY A 51 -5.48 -7.70 2.15
CA GLY A 51 -6.51 -7.42 1.14
C GLY A 51 -6.03 -7.30 -0.31
N GLY A 52 -4.72 -7.25 -0.53
CA GLY A 52 -4.07 -7.29 -1.84
C GLY A 52 -4.13 -5.98 -2.63
N THR A 53 -4.32 -4.84 -1.96
CA THR A 53 -4.44 -3.54 -2.64
C THR A 53 -3.14 -2.74 -2.63
N TYR A 54 -2.93 -1.94 -3.68
CA TYR A 54 -1.82 -1.00 -3.79
C TYR A 54 -1.89 0.08 -2.71
N GLN A 55 -3.08 0.42 -2.22
CA GLN A 55 -3.22 1.29 -1.05
C GLN A 55 -2.51 0.72 0.18
N ILE A 56 -2.71 -0.57 0.48
CA ILE A 56 -2.07 -1.23 1.64
C ILE A 56 -0.55 -1.34 1.41
N LEU A 57 -0.14 -1.76 0.21
CA LEU A 57 1.27 -1.83 -0.17
C LEU A 57 1.97 -0.48 0.01
N LYS A 58 1.37 0.61 -0.49
CA LYS A 58 1.89 1.97 -0.36
C LYS A 58 2.01 2.39 1.11
N ALA A 59 0.98 2.12 1.92
CA ALA A 59 0.98 2.46 3.33
C ALA A 59 2.07 1.69 4.11
N CYS A 60 2.26 0.40 3.84
CA CYS A 60 3.34 -0.39 4.43
C CYS A 60 4.71 0.18 4.08
N LEU A 61 4.95 0.49 2.79
CA LEU A 61 6.22 1.05 2.34
C LEU A 61 6.52 2.43 2.95
N GLU A 62 5.50 3.24 3.19
CA GLU A 62 5.65 4.53 3.87
C GLU A 62 6.00 4.37 5.35
N GLN A 63 5.38 3.39 6.02
CA GLN A 63 5.70 3.07 7.43
C GLN A 63 7.11 2.51 7.59
N GLU A 64 7.51 1.56 6.74
CA GLU A 64 8.85 0.97 6.78
C GLU A 64 9.94 2.03 6.46
N ALA A 65 9.70 2.91 5.50
CA ALA A 65 10.64 3.99 5.19
C ALA A 65 10.78 5.01 6.34
N GLU A 66 9.73 5.22 7.15
CA GLU A 66 9.79 6.06 8.33
C GLU A 66 10.47 5.35 9.51
N ALA A 67 10.19 4.06 9.70
CA ALA A 67 10.87 3.21 10.70
C ALA A 67 12.38 3.16 10.44
N ASP A 68 12.79 3.02 9.17
CA ASP A 68 14.19 3.04 8.76
C ASP A 68 14.89 4.37 9.11
N ARG A 69 14.16 5.50 9.09
CA ARG A 69 14.70 6.82 9.45
C ARG A 69 14.72 7.08 10.96
N SER A 70 13.84 6.41 11.71
CA SER A 70 13.63 6.64 13.14
C SER A 70 14.19 5.53 14.02
N MET A 71 14.98 4.62 13.46
CA MET A 71 15.61 3.51 14.18
C MET A 71 16.35 4.02 15.42
N PRO A 72 15.87 3.74 16.63
CA PRO A 72 16.54 4.16 17.85
C PRO A 72 17.86 3.39 17.99
N GLU A 73 18.91 4.09 18.43
CA GLU A 73 20.15 3.40 18.83
C GLU A 73 19.87 2.62 20.12
N PHE A 74 20.41 1.39 20.18
CA PHE A 74 20.29 0.55 21.36
C PHE A 74 21.14 1.13 22.51
N GLU A 75 20.51 1.52 23.61
CA GLU A 75 21.19 2.03 24.82
C GLU A 75 21.36 0.93 25.89
N PHE A 76 22.47 0.96 26.63
CA PHE A 76 22.83 0.03 27.71
C PHE A 76 23.17 0.74 29.02
#